data_AF-A0A2V4AVT0-F1
#
_entry.id   AF-A0A2V4AVT0-F1
#
_cell.length_a   1.000
_cell.length_b   1.000
_cell.length_c   1.000
_cell.angle_alpha   90.00
_cell.angle_beta   90.00
_cell.angle_gamma   90.00
#
_symmetry.space_group_name_H-M   'P 1'
#
loop_
_entity.id
_entity.type
_entity.pdbx_description
1 polymer ?
#
loop_
_entity_poly.entity_id
_entity_poly.type
_entity_poly.pdbx_seq_one_letter_code
_entity_poly.pdbx_strand_id
1 'polypeptide(L)'
;MKYQDLASSIQRRGELETAEQARAAATAVLSTVAHCLPPADRERMAEQLPGILDDAVLVPGQTELRGGTELIIEVAQRLRTTPERARYLAKAVTDGLDEQDPAMVDDLRTRLGSDLLEVLGADGETPSRAESVRPEVPTELSDAEVEQELRGLTGWTGDHTGIQREVNLPADRVPPLVERVQREARRLNDHAHAEPTGDGVRFVLRTGQKGVVTRPDIDLARRIDQAVLDIGSGG
;
A
#
# COMPACT_ATOMS: atom_id res chain seq x y z
N MET A 1 8.13 12.20 26.34
CA MET A 1 9.00 11.41 25.42
C MET A 1 10.33 12.13 25.15
N LYS A 2 11.47 11.42 25.05
CA LYS A 2 12.75 12.01 24.60
C LYS A 2 12.94 11.86 23.09
N TYR A 3 13.45 12.90 22.43
CA TYR A 3 13.66 12.86 20.97
C TYR A 3 14.65 11.77 20.53
N GLN A 4 15.75 11.57 21.25
CA GLN A 4 16.79 10.60 20.84
C GLN A 4 16.26 9.17 20.85
N ASP A 5 15.42 8.82 21.82
CA ASP A 5 14.82 7.50 21.94
C ASP A 5 13.82 7.25 20.81
N LEU A 6 12.97 8.25 20.53
CA LEU A 6 12.03 8.21 19.41
C LEU A 6 12.77 8.10 18.05
N ALA A 7 13.75 8.98 17.80
CA ALA A 7 14.52 8.97 16.56
C ALA A 7 15.25 7.64 16.34
N SER A 8 15.81 7.06 17.41
CA SER A 8 16.47 5.76 17.36
C SER A 8 15.50 4.60 17.09
N SER A 9 14.29 4.65 17.65
CA SER A 9 13.25 3.66 17.35
C SER A 9 12.79 3.76 15.88
N ILE A 10 12.52 4.98 15.40
CA ILE A 10 12.13 5.23 14.01
C ILE A 10 13.23 4.81 13.05
N GLN A 11 14.49 5.14 13.35
CA GLN A 11 15.62 4.77 12.49
C GLN A 11 15.75 3.26 12.35
N ARG A 12 15.65 2.53 13.47
CA ARG A 12 15.73 1.07 13.50
C ARG A 12 14.58 0.41 12.73
N ARG A 13 13.34 0.86 12.96
CA ARG A 13 12.13 0.29 12.32
C ARG A 13 11.99 0.68 10.87
N GLY A 14 12.39 1.91 10.54
CA GLY A 14 12.34 2.46 9.19
C GLY A 14 13.55 2.10 8.33
N GLU A 15 14.54 1.37 8.85
CA GLU A 15 15.82 1.09 8.15
C GLU A 15 16.43 2.36 7.55
N LEU A 16 16.57 3.39 8.38
CA LEU A 16 17.14 4.68 7.98
C LEU A 16 18.62 4.74 8.35
N GLU A 17 19.41 5.40 7.52
CA GLU A 17 20.86 5.51 7.71
C GLU A 17 21.21 6.58 8.74
N THR A 18 20.38 7.62 8.86
CA THR A 18 20.69 8.79 9.70
C THR A 18 19.52 9.22 10.57
N ALA A 19 19.85 9.87 11.69
CA ALA A 19 18.87 10.52 12.56
C ALA A 19 18.14 11.69 11.88
N GLU A 20 18.75 12.31 10.87
CA GLU A 20 18.12 13.35 10.06
C GLU A 20 17.00 12.78 9.18
N GLN A 21 17.21 11.62 8.57
CA GLN A 21 16.16 10.91 7.84
C GLN A 21 15.01 10.51 8.78
N ALA A 22 15.32 10.04 10.00
CA ALA A 22 14.31 9.71 11.00
C ALA A 22 13.50 10.94 11.40
N ARG A 23 14.15 12.09 11.58
CA ARG A 23 13.48 13.37 11.82
C ARG A 23 12.56 13.75 10.67
N ALA A 24 13.07 13.71 9.44
CA ALA A 24 12.32 14.08 8.25
C ALA A 24 11.06 13.21 8.10
N ALA A 25 11.20 11.89 8.31
CA ALA A 25 10.09 10.95 8.31
C ALA A 25 9.05 11.29 9.39
N ALA A 26 9.49 11.50 10.64
CA ALA A 26 8.61 11.91 11.74
C ALA A 26 7.87 13.20 11.40
N THR A 27 8.57 14.24 10.96
CA THR A 27 7.96 15.54 10.60
C THR A 27 6.96 15.39 9.46
N ALA A 28 7.28 14.64 8.40
CA ALA A 28 6.39 14.46 7.27
C ALA A 28 5.10 13.71 7.65
N VAL A 29 5.22 12.65 8.45
CA VAL A 29 4.07 11.85 8.91
C VAL A 29 3.22 12.66 9.88
N LEU A 30 3.82 13.26 10.91
CA LEU A 30 3.13 14.04 11.93
C LEU A 30 2.37 15.22 11.32
N SER A 31 3.00 15.98 10.43
CA SER A 31 2.33 17.11 9.76
C SER A 31 1.15 16.65 8.89
N THR A 32 1.29 15.53 8.19
CA THR A 32 0.20 15.00 7.34
C THR A 32 -0.98 14.52 8.18
N VAL A 33 -0.70 13.78 9.26
CA VAL A 33 -1.73 13.34 10.23
C VAL A 33 -2.41 14.55 10.89
N ALA A 34 -1.65 15.58 11.24
CA ALA A 34 -2.18 16.77 11.91
C ALA A 34 -3.25 17.51 11.08
N HIS A 35 -3.14 17.53 9.74
CA HIS A 35 -4.21 18.08 8.89
C HIS A 35 -5.55 17.36 9.08
N CYS A 36 -5.54 16.07 9.46
CA CYS A 36 -6.74 15.28 9.72
C CYS A 36 -7.32 15.50 11.14
N LEU A 37 -6.65 16.30 11.98
CA LEU A 37 -7.07 16.58 13.35
C LEU A 37 -7.69 17.98 13.49
N PRO A 38 -8.61 18.18 14.46
CA PRO A 38 -9.03 19.50 14.92
C PRO A 38 -7.86 20.35 15.44
N PRO A 39 -7.89 21.70 15.31
CA PRO A 39 -6.82 22.56 15.84
C PRO A 39 -6.49 22.35 17.32
N ALA A 40 -7.51 22.19 18.17
CA ALA A 40 -7.33 21.89 19.60
C ALA A 40 -6.67 20.53 19.86
N ASP A 41 -6.72 19.61 18.90
CA ASP A 41 -6.11 18.29 19.00
C ASP A 41 -4.65 18.34 18.58
N ARG A 42 -4.32 19.20 17.60
CA ARG A 42 -2.94 19.50 17.18
C ARG A 42 -2.14 20.12 18.32
N GLU A 43 -2.72 21.08 19.04
CA GLU A 43 -2.09 21.73 20.21
C GLU A 43 -1.80 20.71 21.31
N ARG A 44 -2.79 19.87 21.66
CA ARG A 44 -2.62 18.79 22.65
C ARG A 44 -1.58 17.75 22.23
N MET A 45 -1.47 17.48 20.93
CA MET A 45 -0.44 16.59 20.38
C MET A 45 0.96 17.23 20.48
N ALA A 46 1.07 18.53 20.21
CA ALA A 46 2.33 19.28 20.29
C ALA A 46 2.92 19.24 21.71
N GLU A 47 2.08 19.39 22.75
CA GLU A 47 2.50 19.33 24.15
C GLU A 47 3.14 18.00 24.58
N GLN A 48 2.80 16.90 23.88
CA GLN A 48 3.29 15.55 24.17
C GLN A 48 4.56 15.20 23.36
N LEU A 49 4.77 15.90 22.24
CA LEU A 49 5.91 15.67 21.36
C LEU A 49 7.20 16.29 21.93
N PRO A 50 8.37 15.70 21.61
CA PRO A 50 9.64 16.37 21.87
C PRO A 50 9.70 17.70 21.12
N GLY A 51 10.19 18.77 21.76
CA GLY A 51 10.16 20.15 21.23
C GLY A 51 10.96 20.44 19.95
N ILE A 52 11.41 19.42 19.24
CA ILE A 52 11.97 19.50 17.88
C ILE A 52 10.97 19.02 16.82
N LEU A 53 9.87 18.40 17.26
CA LEU A 53 8.78 17.83 16.46
C LEU A 53 7.41 18.44 16.81
N ASP A 54 7.30 19.26 17.86
CA ASP A 54 6.07 19.94 18.26
C ASP A 54 5.52 20.83 17.13
N ASP A 55 6.38 21.64 16.50
CA ASP A 55 6.03 22.46 15.35
C ASP A 55 5.52 21.64 14.15
N ALA A 56 5.87 20.35 14.06
CA ALA A 56 5.45 19.50 12.96
C ALA A 56 3.93 19.28 12.95
N VAL A 57 3.25 19.34 14.10
CA VAL A 57 1.80 19.13 14.19
C VAL A 57 1.01 20.45 14.22
N LEU A 58 1.66 21.59 14.40
CA LEU A 58 1.04 22.92 14.41
C LEU A 58 0.78 23.45 12.98
N VAL A 59 0.12 22.63 12.17
CA VAL A 59 -0.21 22.97 10.78
C VAL A 59 -1.38 23.95 10.71
N PRO A 60 -1.32 24.99 9.84
CA PRO A 60 -2.39 25.97 9.69
C PRO A 60 -3.60 25.38 8.95
N GLY A 61 -4.76 26.03 9.10
CA GLY A 61 -5.98 25.69 8.36
C GLY A 61 -6.96 24.80 9.14
N GLN A 62 -8.11 24.54 8.52
CA GLN A 62 -9.16 23.70 9.11
C GLN A 62 -8.79 22.21 9.03
N THR A 63 -9.60 21.37 9.67
CA THR A 63 -9.47 19.90 9.56
C THR A 63 -9.83 19.45 8.16
N GLU A 64 -8.98 18.61 7.59
CA GLU A 64 -9.15 18.04 6.25
C GLU A 64 -9.60 16.59 6.36
N LEU A 65 -10.56 16.20 5.52
CA LEU A 65 -10.97 14.82 5.35
C LEU A 65 -10.04 14.15 4.33
N ARG A 66 -9.04 13.42 4.81
CA ARG A 66 -8.12 12.63 3.98
C ARG A 66 -8.33 11.14 4.27
N GLY A 67 -8.33 10.30 3.24
CA GLY A 67 -8.27 8.86 3.39
C GLY A 67 -6.83 8.37 3.60
N GLY A 68 -6.68 7.08 3.92
CA GLY A 68 -5.38 6.45 4.13
C GLY A 68 -4.44 6.58 2.93
N THR A 69 -4.99 6.42 1.72
CA THR A 69 -4.22 6.52 0.47
C THR A 69 -3.71 7.94 0.22
N GLU A 70 -4.54 8.96 0.41
CA GLU A 70 -4.14 10.37 0.24
C GLU A 70 -3.07 10.78 1.26
N LEU A 71 -3.14 10.26 2.49
CA LEU A 71 -2.11 10.48 3.50
C LEU A 71 -0.75 9.93 3.04
N ILE A 72 -0.72 8.70 2.54
CA ILE A 72 0.54 8.09 2.09
C ILE A 72 1.13 8.81 0.87
N ILE A 73 0.28 9.20 -0.09
CA ILE A 73 0.74 9.96 -1.26
C ILE A 73 1.39 11.28 -0.82
N GLU A 74 0.79 12.00 0.13
CA GLU A 74 1.34 13.25 0.64
C GLU A 74 2.68 13.02 1.39
N VAL A 75 2.76 12.00 2.25
CA VAL A 75 4.02 11.65 2.95
C VAL A 75 5.11 11.28 1.95
N ALA A 76 4.77 10.50 0.91
CA ALA A 76 5.68 10.12 -0.16
C ALA A 76 6.23 11.33 -0.92
N GLN A 77 5.36 12.29 -1.26
CA GLN A 77 5.76 13.54 -1.92
C GLN A 77 6.70 14.37 -1.05
N ARG A 78 6.40 14.52 0.25
CA ARG A 78 7.23 15.30 1.19
C ARG A 78 8.62 14.70 1.37
N LEU A 79 8.70 13.37 1.42
CA LEU A 79 9.97 12.64 1.58
C LEU A 79 10.66 12.33 0.25
N ARG A 80 10.03 12.66 -0.88
CA ARG A 80 10.47 12.29 -2.25
C ARG A 80 10.78 10.80 -2.36
N THR A 81 9.88 9.97 -1.83
CA THR A 81 9.99 8.51 -1.82
C THR A 81 8.74 7.87 -2.43
N THR A 82 8.67 6.54 -2.48
CA THR A 82 7.51 5.84 -3.02
C THR A 82 6.37 5.77 -1.99
N PRO A 83 5.09 5.64 -2.40
CA PRO A 83 3.98 5.42 -1.49
C PRO A 83 4.20 4.24 -0.53
N GLU A 84 4.77 3.14 -1.01
CA GLU A 84 5.05 1.95 -0.19
C GLU A 84 6.10 2.26 0.88
N ARG A 85 7.21 2.91 0.49
CA ARG A 85 8.23 3.33 1.45
C ARG A 85 7.67 4.35 2.45
N ALA A 86 6.82 5.26 2.00
CA ALA A 86 6.13 6.21 2.87
C ALA A 86 5.18 5.52 3.86
N ARG A 87 4.48 4.46 3.46
CA ARG A 87 3.67 3.62 4.35
C ARG A 87 4.52 2.96 5.43
N TYR A 88 5.67 2.40 5.07
CA TYR A 88 6.60 1.83 6.04
C TYR A 88 7.14 2.87 7.02
N LEU A 89 7.48 4.06 6.52
CA LEU A 89 7.94 5.16 7.37
C LEU A 89 6.83 5.69 8.27
N ALA A 90 5.59 5.77 7.79
CA ALA A 90 4.43 6.14 8.60
C ALA A 90 4.18 5.12 9.72
N LYS A 91 4.30 3.82 9.41
CA LYS A 91 4.26 2.76 10.42
C LYS A 91 5.40 2.89 11.42
N ALA A 92 6.65 3.06 10.97
CA ALA A 92 7.81 3.19 11.84
C ALA A 92 7.71 4.38 12.80
N VAL A 93 7.15 5.50 12.33
CA VAL A 93 6.83 6.67 13.16
C VAL A 93 5.74 6.33 14.18
N THR A 94 4.65 5.69 13.75
CA THR A 94 3.54 5.33 14.63
C THR A 94 3.96 4.33 15.71
N ASP A 95 4.66 3.25 15.33
CA ASP A 95 5.24 2.28 16.26
C ASP A 95 6.28 2.91 17.20
N GLY A 96 7.06 3.86 16.69
CA GLY A 96 8.04 4.60 17.50
C GLY A 96 7.37 5.47 18.54
N LEU A 97 6.25 6.12 18.20
CA LEU A 97 5.41 6.86 19.15
C LEU A 97 4.78 5.90 20.17
N ASP A 98 4.21 4.78 19.71
CA ASP A 98 3.54 3.77 20.54
C ASP A 98 4.51 3.15 21.57
N GLU A 99 5.77 2.90 21.17
CA GLU A 99 6.81 2.39 22.06
C GLU A 99 7.17 3.38 23.19
N GLN A 100 7.07 4.68 22.94
CA GLN A 100 7.49 5.73 23.89
C GLN A 100 6.34 6.31 24.70
N ASP A 101 5.15 6.38 24.11
CA ASP A 101 3.92 6.90 24.69
C ASP A 101 2.69 6.21 24.06
N PRO A 102 2.32 5.02 24.56
CA PRO A 102 1.15 4.29 24.06
C PRO A 102 -0.16 5.07 24.20
N ALA A 103 -0.28 5.87 25.27
CA ALA A 103 -1.49 6.64 25.55
C ALA A 103 -1.73 7.71 24.49
N MET A 104 -0.66 8.33 23.99
CA MET A 104 -0.74 9.29 22.88
C MET A 104 -1.26 8.64 21.59
N VAL A 105 -0.79 7.43 21.26
CA VAL A 105 -1.23 6.72 20.06
C VAL A 105 -2.66 6.20 20.22
N ASP A 106 -3.05 5.75 21.40
CA ASP A 106 -4.44 5.38 21.68
C ASP A 106 -5.40 6.56 21.54
N ASP A 107 -5.04 7.74 22.07
CA ASP A 107 -5.82 8.97 21.88
C ASP A 107 -5.92 9.35 20.40
N LEU A 108 -4.83 9.25 19.64
CA LEU A 108 -4.83 9.46 18.19
C LEU A 108 -5.76 8.46 17.48
N ARG A 109 -5.74 7.18 17.86
CA ARG A 109 -6.60 6.14 17.29
C ARG A 109 -8.09 6.42 17.47
N THR A 110 -8.48 7.07 18.57
CA THR A 110 -9.90 7.45 18.79
C THR A 110 -10.39 8.59 17.91
N ARG A 111 -9.48 9.34 17.26
CA ARG A 111 -9.79 10.57 16.52
C ARG A 111 -9.63 10.42 15.01
N LEU A 112 -8.84 9.45 14.57
CA LEU A 112 -8.63 9.16 13.15
C LEU A 112 -9.70 8.21 12.60
N GLY A 113 -10.01 8.37 11.31
CA GLY A 113 -10.90 7.46 10.58
C GLY A 113 -10.25 6.09 10.34
N SER A 114 -11.08 5.05 10.14
CA SER A 114 -10.65 3.65 9.93
C SER A 114 -9.59 3.49 8.85
N ASP A 115 -9.75 4.19 7.72
CA ASP A 115 -8.87 4.07 6.56
C ASP A 115 -7.45 4.58 6.87
N LEU A 116 -7.34 5.60 7.73
CA LEU A 116 -6.05 6.11 8.20
C LEU A 116 -5.40 5.12 9.18
N LEU A 117 -6.21 4.52 10.07
CA LEU A 117 -5.73 3.53 11.03
C LEU A 117 -5.20 2.28 10.35
N GLU A 118 -5.87 1.80 9.31
CA GLU A 118 -5.43 0.64 8.53
C GLU A 118 -4.04 0.88 7.94
N VAL A 119 -3.81 2.07 7.40
CA VAL A 119 -2.54 2.45 6.79
C VAL A 119 -1.43 2.64 7.82
N LEU A 120 -1.72 3.28 8.95
CA LEU A 120 -0.74 3.56 10.01
C LEU A 120 -0.39 2.30 10.82
N GLY A 121 -1.34 1.36 10.93
CA GLY A 121 -1.19 0.09 11.65
C GLY A 121 -0.87 -1.12 10.76
N ALA A 122 -0.77 -0.93 9.44
CA ALA A 122 -0.54 -2.02 8.51
C ALA A 122 0.76 -2.78 8.78
N ASP A 123 0.67 -4.09 9.01
CA ASP A 123 1.81 -4.99 9.00
C ASP A 123 2.29 -5.22 7.56
N GLY A 124 3.58 -5.03 7.34
CA GLY A 124 4.27 -5.33 6.08
C GLY A 124 5.76 -5.48 6.32
N GLU A 125 6.42 -6.33 5.53
CA GLU A 125 7.86 -6.57 5.62
C GLU A 125 8.64 -5.48 4.86
N THR A 126 9.79 -5.05 5.37
CA THR A 126 10.55 -3.96 4.74
C THR A 126 10.94 -4.35 3.31
N PRO A 127 10.76 -3.49 2.30
CA PRO A 127 11.16 -3.80 0.94
C PRO A 127 12.69 -3.95 0.90
N SER A 128 13.18 -5.17 0.65
CA SER A 128 14.61 -5.46 0.45
C SER A 128 15.21 -4.76 -0.78
N ARG A 129 14.46 -3.93 -1.52
CA ARG A 129 14.96 -3.23 -2.70
C ARG A 129 14.18 -1.95 -2.98
N ALA A 130 14.42 -0.92 -2.18
CA ALA A 130 13.96 0.45 -2.45
C ALA A 130 14.76 1.12 -3.59
N GLU A 131 14.84 0.45 -4.75
CA GLU A 131 15.31 1.06 -6.00
C GLU A 131 14.34 0.68 -7.12
N SER A 132 13.22 1.39 -7.19
CA SER A 132 12.45 1.48 -8.44
C SER A 132 11.83 2.85 -8.58
N VAL A 133 12.13 3.43 -9.74
CA VAL A 133 12.17 4.85 -10.06
C VAL A 133 10.84 5.24 -10.74
N ARG A 134 10.20 6.28 -10.18
CA ARG A 134 9.06 7.11 -10.68
C ARG A 134 7.63 6.76 -10.17
N PRO A 135 6.84 7.76 -9.74
CA PRO A 135 5.50 7.63 -9.17
C PRO A 135 4.40 7.20 -10.17
N GLU A 136 4.71 7.13 -11.47
CA GLU A 136 3.77 6.66 -12.50
C GLU A 136 3.85 5.15 -12.77
N VAL A 137 4.76 4.43 -12.11
CA VAL A 137 5.05 3.02 -12.41
C VAL A 137 4.60 2.16 -11.22
N PRO A 138 3.64 1.23 -11.43
CA PRO A 138 3.21 0.32 -10.38
C PRO A 138 4.39 -0.47 -9.81
N THR A 139 4.39 -0.63 -8.48
CA THR A 139 5.47 -1.25 -7.73
C THR A 139 5.61 -2.73 -8.07
N GLU A 140 6.82 -3.11 -8.51
CA GLU A 140 7.20 -4.47 -8.87
C GLU A 140 7.22 -5.35 -7.61
N LEU A 141 6.52 -6.48 -7.66
CA LEU A 141 6.55 -7.48 -6.59
C LEU A 141 7.76 -8.40 -6.79
N SER A 142 8.46 -8.71 -5.70
CA SER A 142 9.49 -9.74 -5.69
C SER A 142 8.88 -11.14 -5.83
N ASP A 143 9.72 -12.13 -6.15
CA ASP A 143 9.28 -13.53 -6.25
C ASP A 143 8.59 -14.04 -4.98
N ALA A 144 9.10 -13.66 -3.81
CA ALA A 144 8.53 -14.08 -2.53
C ALA A 144 7.15 -13.45 -2.28
N GLU A 145 6.98 -12.18 -2.65
CA GLU A 145 5.70 -11.48 -2.54
C GLU A 145 4.68 -12.06 -3.53
N VAL A 146 5.09 -12.31 -4.78
CA VAL A 146 4.23 -13.00 -5.76
C VAL A 146 3.84 -14.37 -5.23
N GLU A 147 4.78 -15.17 -4.75
CA GLU A 147 4.48 -16.50 -4.20
C GLU A 147 3.48 -16.43 -3.05
N GLN A 148 3.65 -15.49 -2.12
CA GLN A 148 2.73 -15.30 -1.00
C GLN A 148 1.32 -14.93 -1.46
N GLU A 149 1.20 -13.99 -2.41
CA GLU A 149 -0.09 -13.55 -2.94
C GLU A 149 -0.78 -14.66 -3.75
N LEU A 150 -0.01 -15.46 -4.52
CA LEU A 150 -0.53 -16.58 -5.28
C LEU A 150 -1.13 -17.69 -4.40
N ARG A 151 -0.68 -17.86 -3.15
CA ARG A 151 -1.28 -18.85 -2.21
C ARG A 151 -2.74 -18.56 -1.89
N GLY A 152 -3.18 -17.31 -2.03
CA GLY A 152 -4.58 -16.90 -1.85
C GLY A 152 -5.43 -16.99 -3.11
N LEU A 153 -4.84 -17.36 -4.25
CA LEU A 153 -5.47 -17.34 -5.57
C LEU A 153 -5.65 -18.76 -6.11
N THR A 154 -6.71 -18.97 -6.89
CA THR A 154 -7.11 -20.31 -7.34
C THR A 154 -6.45 -20.65 -8.66
N GLY A 155 -5.48 -21.57 -8.65
CA GLY A 155 -4.88 -22.12 -9.87
C GLY A 155 -3.99 -21.15 -10.64
N TRP A 156 -3.54 -20.07 -9.99
CA TRP A 156 -2.53 -19.17 -10.50
C TRP A 156 -1.14 -19.72 -10.22
N THR A 157 -0.23 -19.52 -11.17
CA THR A 157 1.19 -19.88 -11.09
C THR A 157 2.02 -18.78 -11.73
N GLY A 158 3.28 -18.64 -11.35
CA GLY A 158 4.17 -17.63 -11.93
C GLY A 158 5.20 -17.11 -10.94
N ASP A 159 5.86 -16.04 -11.35
CA ASP A 159 6.94 -15.36 -10.61
C ASP A 159 6.86 -13.84 -10.84
N HIS A 160 7.85 -13.08 -10.39
CA HIS A 160 7.89 -11.63 -10.58
C HIS A 160 7.85 -11.16 -12.04
N THR A 161 8.03 -12.04 -13.03
CA THR A 161 8.03 -11.69 -14.47
C THR A 161 6.67 -11.92 -15.15
N GLY A 162 5.79 -12.67 -14.49
CA GLY A 162 4.43 -12.89 -14.96
C GLY A 162 3.70 -13.95 -14.15
N ILE A 163 2.40 -13.76 -14.01
CA ILE A 163 1.48 -14.76 -13.45
C ILE A 163 0.52 -15.23 -14.52
N GLN A 164 0.14 -16.50 -14.44
CA GLN A 164 -0.77 -17.12 -15.38
C GLN A 164 -1.73 -18.07 -14.68
N ARG A 165 -2.91 -18.19 -15.27
CA ARG A 165 -3.93 -19.16 -14.88
C ARG A 165 -4.57 -19.77 -16.11
N GLU A 166 -4.71 -21.09 -16.09
CA GLU A 166 -5.50 -21.81 -17.08
C GLU A 166 -6.90 -22.11 -16.53
N VAL A 167 -7.91 -21.81 -17.34
CA VAL A 167 -9.31 -22.04 -17.00
C VAL A 167 -9.91 -22.94 -18.07
N ASN A 168 -10.37 -24.12 -17.63
CA ASN A 168 -11.04 -25.09 -18.48
C ASN A 168 -12.54 -24.80 -18.46
N LEU A 169 -13.12 -24.52 -19.62
CA LEU A 169 -14.54 -24.23 -19.77
C LEU A 169 -15.02 -24.53 -21.20
N PRO A 170 -16.30 -24.87 -21.38
CA PRO A 170 -16.88 -25.08 -22.70
C PRO A 170 -16.64 -23.88 -23.64
N ALA A 171 -16.41 -24.16 -24.93
CA ALA A 171 -16.03 -23.16 -25.91
C ALA A 171 -17.04 -22.01 -26.08
N ASP A 172 -18.34 -22.27 -25.82
CA ASP A 172 -19.40 -21.26 -25.83
C ASP A 172 -19.33 -20.29 -24.63
N ARG A 173 -18.68 -20.70 -23.53
CA ARG A 173 -18.50 -19.90 -22.31
C ARG A 173 -17.20 -19.12 -22.28
N VAL A 174 -16.23 -19.43 -23.16
CA VAL A 174 -14.96 -18.70 -23.27
C VAL A 174 -15.16 -17.22 -23.65
N PRO A 175 -15.90 -16.85 -24.72
CA PRO A 175 -16.02 -15.45 -25.12
C PRO A 175 -16.64 -14.54 -24.04
N PRO A 176 -17.76 -14.92 -23.37
CA PRO A 176 -18.33 -14.10 -22.29
C PRO A 176 -17.36 -13.89 -21.11
N LEU A 177 -16.56 -14.90 -20.76
CA LEU A 177 -15.54 -14.77 -19.72
C LEU A 177 -14.45 -13.79 -20.15
N VAL A 178 -13.91 -13.95 -21.35
CA VAL A 178 -12.86 -13.06 -21.89
C VAL A 178 -13.33 -11.61 -21.96
N GLU A 179 -14.55 -11.35 -22.45
CA GLU A 179 -15.10 -9.99 -22.48
C GLU A 179 -15.25 -9.37 -21.10
N ARG A 180 -15.70 -10.16 -20.12
CA ARG A 180 -15.81 -9.71 -18.72
C ARG A 180 -14.43 -9.37 -18.14
N VAL A 181 -13.44 -10.24 -18.35
CA VAL A 181 -12.06 -10.02 -17.88
C VAL A 181 -11.44 -8.80 -18.53
N GLN A 182 -11.60 -8.61 -19.85
CA GLN A 182 -11.12 -7.42 -20.54
C GLN A 182 -11.77 -6.13 -20.02
N ARG A 183 -13.05 -6.17 -19.63
CA ARG A 183 -13.72 -5.02 -19.01
C ARG A 183 -13.16 -4.69 -17.63
N GLU A 184 -12.86 -5.69 -16.80
CA GLU A 184 -12.24 -5.49 -15.49
C GLU A 184 -10.80 -4.96 -15.62
N ALA A 185 -10.01 -5.51 -16.55
CA ALA A 185 -8.65 -5.04 -16.83
C ALA A 185 -8.65 -3.54 -17.22
N ARG A 186 -9.55 -3.13 -18.13
CA ARG A 186 -9.70 -1.71 -18.52
C ARG A 186 -10.07 -0.80 -17.35
N ARG A 187 -10.88 -1.27 -16.39
CA ARG A 187 -11.26 -0.48 -15.21
C ARG A 187 -10.09 -0.23 -14.28
N LEU A 188 -9.13 -1.16 -14.23
CA LEU A 188 -7.91 -1.04 -13.43
C LEU A 188 -6.77 -0.35 -14.18
N ASN A 189 -7.00 0.15 -15.40
CA ASN A 189 -5.95 0.62 -16.31
C ASN A 189 -4.84 -0.43 -16.52
N ASP A 190 -5.22 -1.70 -16.55
CA ASP A 190 -4.33 -2.85 -16.65
C ASP A 190 -4.67 -3.70 -17.88
N HIS A 191 -3.84 -4.71 -18.17
CA HIS A 191 -3.95 -5.55 -19.36
C HIS A 191 -3.85 -7.03 -19.01
N ALA A 192 -4.94 -7.76 -19.25
CA ALA A 192 -4.92 -9.22 -19.30
C ALA A 192 -4.72 -9.69 -20.74
N HIS A 193 -3.73 -10.57 -20.95
CA HIS A 193 -3.68 -11.34 -22.18
C HIS A 193 -4.49 -12.62 -22.01
N ALA A 194 -5.35 -12.92 -22.98
CA ALA A 194 -6.18 -14.11 -22.99
C ALA A 194 -5.85 -14.93 -24.23
N GLU A 195 -5.28 -16.11 -24.02
CA GLU A 195 -4.89 -17.04 -25.07
C GLU A 195 -5.86 -18.23 -25.06
N PRO A 196 -6.56 -18.52 -26.17
CA PRO A 196 -7.37 -19.73 -26.27
C PRO A 196 -6.50 -20.98 -26.08
N THR A 197 -6.97 -21.92 -25.28
CA THR A 197 -6.37 -23.27 -25.17
C THR A 197 -7.31 -24.29 -25.83
N GLY A 198 -6.85 -25.54 -26.00
CA GLY A 198 -7.68 -26.59 -26.60
C GLY A 198 -8.99 -26.84 -25.84
N ASP A 199 -8.96 -26.63 -24.52
CA ASP A 199 -10.06 -26.95 -23.60
C ASP A 199 -10.56 -25.72 -22.81
N GLY A 200 -10.20 -24.50 -23.23
CA GLY A 200 -10.60 -23.28 -22.53
C GLY A 200 -9.77 -22.04 -22.88
N VAL A 201 -9.26 -21.35 -21.86
CA VAL A 201 -8.49 -20.11 -21.99
C VAL A 201 -7.40 -20.02 -20.93
N ARG A 202 -6.25 -19.50 -21.32
CA ARG A 202 -5.16 -19.12 -20.44
C ARG A 202 -5.10 -17.61 -20.30
N PHE A 203 -5.16 -17.14 -19.07
CA PHE A 203 -4.90 -15.74 -18.73
C PHE A 203 -3.44 -15.58 -18.34
N VAL A 204 -2.79 -14.57 -18.91
CA VAL A 204 -1.44 -14.15 -18.55
C VAL A 204 -1.49 -12.68 -18.15
N LEU A 205 -1.04 -12.38 -16.93
CA LEU A 205 -0.97 -11.03 -16.38
C LEU A 205 0.48 -10.65 -16.12
N ARG A 206 0.83 -9.45 -16.56
CA ARG A 206 2.07 -8.76 -16.27
C ARG A 206 1.89 -7.30 -16.68
N THR A 207 2.41 -6.39 -15.88
CA THR A 207 2.33 -4.96 -16.15
C THR A 207 3.31 -4.55 -17.27
N GLY A 208 2.77 -4.30 -18.47
CA GLY A 208 3.38 -3.48 -19.52
C GLY A 208 4.86 -3.72 -19.91
N GLN A 209 5.50 -2.69 -20.50
CA GLN A 209 6.82 -2.73 -21.17
C GLN A 209 8.00 -3.27 -20.34
N LYS A 210 7.84 -3.45 -19.02
CA LYS A 210 8.89 -3.96 -18.13
C LYS A 210 8.84 -5.47 -17.91
N GLY A 211 7.70 -6.12 -18.18
CA GLY A 211 7.55 -7.58 -18.02
C GLY A 211 7.67 -8.03 -16.57
N VAL A 212 6.99 -7.32 -15.67
CA VAL A 212 7.03 -7.54 -14.22
C VAL A 212 5.62 -7.57 -13.64
N VAL A 213 5.44 -8.30 -12.54
CA VAL A 213 4.18 -8.43 -11.80
C VAL A 213 4.12 -7.34 -10.75
N THR A 214 2.99 -6.66 -10.68
CA THR A 214 2.75 -5.56 -9.74
C THR A 214 1.48 -5.80 -8.95
N ARG A 215 1.19 -4.95 -7.96
CA ARG A 215 -0.04 -5.07 -7.16
C ARG A 215 -1.33 -5.05 -8.02
N PRO A 216 -1.47 -4.17 -9.03
CA PRO A 216 -2.55 -4.24 -10.01
C PRO A 216 -2.76 -5.63 -10.66
N ASP A 217 -1.68 -6.32 -11.04
CA ASP A 217 -1.78 -7.67 -11.64
C ASP A 217 -2.43 -8.66 -10.67
N ILE A 218 -2.08 -8.60 -9.37
CA ILE A 218 -2.67 -9.44 -8.32
C ILE A 218 -4.16 -9.09 -8.09
N ASP A 219 -4.52 -7.81 -8.10
CA ASP A 219 -5.91 -7.39 -7.95
C ASP A 219 -6.77 -7.79 -9.15
N LEU A 220 -6.20 -7.75 -10.36
CA LEU A 220 -6.84 -8.28 -11.56
C LEU A 220 -6.99 -9.81 -11.49
N ALA A 221 -5.99 -10.54 -10.99
CA ALA A 221 -6.07 -11.98 -10.75
C ALA A 221 -7.24 -12.36 -9.83
N ARG A 222 -7.44 -11.64 -8.72
CA ARG A 222 -8.60 -11.82 -7.82
C ARG A 222 -9.94 -11.60 -8.52
N ARG A 223 -10.03 -10.59 -9.39
CA ARG A 223 -11.26 -10.32 -10.16
C ARG A 223 -11.54 -11.39 -11.20
N ILE A 224 -10.50 -11.95 -11.81
CA ILE A 224 -10.63 -13.10 -12.71
C ILE A 224 -11.13 -14.32 -11.94
N ASP A 225 -10.62 -14.57 -10.73
CA ASP A 225 -11.13 -15.64 -9.87
C ASP A 225 -12.63 -15.53 -9.64
N GLN A 226 -13.10 -14.32 -9.29
CA GLN A 226 -14.53 -14.07 -9.11
C GLN A 226 -15.33 -14.25 -10.41
N ALA A 227 -14.81 -13.76 -11.54
CA ALA A 227 -15.48 -13.89 -12.83
C ALA A 227 -15.62 -15.36 -13.28
N VAL A 228 -14.61 -16.18 -13.01
CA VAL A 228 -14.64 -17.63 -13.28
C VAL A 228 -15.66 -18.32 -12.39
N LEU A 229 -15.69 -18.01 -11.08
CA LEU A 229 -16.67 -18.58 -10.15
C LEU A 229 -18.12 -18.24 -10.55
N ASP A 230 -18.37 -16.99 -10.94
CA ASP A 230 -19.70 -16.54 -11.34
C ASP A 230 -20.20 -17.26 -12.60
N ILE A 231 -19.32 -17.47 -13.59
CA ILE A 231 -19.67 -18.17 -14.84
C ILE A 231 -19.84 -19.67 -14.59
N GLY A 232 -19.03 -20.26 -13.71
CA GLY A 232 -19.14 -21.66 -13.30
C GLY A 232 -20.39 -21.97 -12.46
N SER A 233 -20.90 -20.97 -11.72
CA SER A 233 -22.12 -21.10 -10.90
C SER A 233 -23.41 -20.80 -11.68
N GLY A 234 -23.31 -20.23 -12.89
CA GLY A 234 -24.44 -19.88 -13.76
C GLY A 234 -24.85 -20.98 -14.74
N GLY A 235 -24.71 -22.24 -14.33
CA GLY A 235 -25.11 -23.45 -15.07
C GLY A 235 -26.51 -23.92 -14.71
#